data_AF-A0A6B3CGP3-F1
#
_entry.id   AF-A0A6B3CGP3-F1
#
_cell.length_a   1.000
_cell.length_b   1.000
_cell.length_c   1.000
_cell.angle_alpha   90.00
_cell.angle_beta   90.00
_cell.angle_gamma   90.00
#
_symmetry.space_group_name_H-M   'P 1'
#
loop_
_entity.id
_entity.type
_entity.pdbx_description
1 polymer ?
#
loop_
_entity_poly.entity_id
_entity_poly.type
_entity_poly.pdbx_seq_one_letter_code
_entity_poly.pdbx_strand_id
1 'polypeptide(L)'
;MREYWTSLGLAPQENVEGQGRSDDYSFQKAGIPTSGYATGASAVKSAAEAAKWGGTAGRSYDPCYHSACDTTSNISATALNRSADGIAYTIWKTAVGDAP
;
A
#
# COMPACT_ATOMS: atom_id res chain seq x y z
N MET A 1 1.22 -8.57 -7.85
CA MET A 1 0.92 -7.28 -7.20
C MET A 1 0.43 -6.17 -8.12
N ARG A 2 1.23 -5.61 -9.04
CA ARG A 2 0.81 -4.45 -9.86
C ARG A 2 -0.41 -4.76 -10.76
N GLU A 3 -0.46 -5.96 -11.31
CA GLU A 3 -1.57 -6.46 -12.13
C GLU A 3 -2.93 -6.39 -11.42
N TYR A 4 -3.00 -6.80 -10.15
CA TYR A 4 -4.22 -6.72 -9.34
C TYR A 4 -4.74 -5.28 -9.21
N TRP A 5 -3.85 -4.31 -8.97
CA TRP A 5 -4.26 -2.91 -8.89
C TRP A 5 -4.71 -2.38 -10.27
N THR A 6 -4.01 -2.77 -11.34
CA THR A 6 -4.41 -2.44 -12.71
C THR A 6 -5.80 -2.99 -13.05
N SER A 7 -6.16 -4.20 -12.61
CA SER A 7 -7.50 -4.75 -12.86
C SER A 7 -8.62 -3.97 -12.17
N LEU A 8 -8.29 -3.15 -11.16
CA LEU A 8 -9.21 -2.21 -10.51
C LEU A 8 -9.22 -0.82 -11.16
N GLY A 9 -8.48 -0.61 -12.25
CA GLY A 9 -8.26 0.71 -12.84
C GLY A 9 -7.45 1.65 -11.94
N LEU A 10 -6.71 1.12 -10.97
CA LEU A 10 -5.89 1.89 -10.04
C LEU A 10 -4.43 1.80 -10.45
N ALA A 11 -3.77 2.95 -10.53
CA ALA A 11 -2.34 3.01 -10.76
C ALA A 11 -1.60 3.15 -9.41
N PRO A 12 -0.95 2.11 -8.87
CA PRO A 12 -0.08 2.26 -7.71
C PRO A 12 1.19 3.03 -8.09
N GLN A 13 2.00 3.39 -7.11
CA GLN A 13 3.33 3.97 -7.33
C GLN A 13 4.33 3.44 -6.30
N GLU A 14 5.61 3.71 -6.51
CA GLU A 14 6.67 3.31 -5.59
C GLU A 14 6.45 3.88 -4.18
N ASN A 15 6.66 3.05 -3.15
CA ASN A 15 6.59 3.50 -1.76
C ASN A 15 7.88 4.24 -1.37
N VAL A 16 7.95 5.52 -1.73
CA VAL A 16 9.11 6.37 -1.41
C VAL A 16 9.21 6.64 0.09
N GLU A 17 8.09 6.90 0.77
CA GLU A 17 8.09 7.21 2.21
C GLU A 17 8.62 6.05 3.06
N GLY A 18 8.29 4.81 2.70
CA GLY A 18 8.67 3.60 3.44
C GLY A 18 9.98 2.94 3.01
N GLN A 19 10.67 3.46 2.00
CA GLN A 19 11.88 2.83 1.46
C GLN A 19 12.93 2.63 2.56
N GLY A 20 13.29 1.36 2.83
CA GLY A 20 14.28 0.98 3.84
C GLY A 20 13.85 1.16 5.29
N ARG A 21 12.56 1.34 5.56
CA ARG A 21 12.01 1.68 6.90
C ARG A 21 11.04 0.63 7.46
N SER A 22 10.92 -0.52 6.79
CA SER A 22 10.00 -1.61 7.12
C SER A 22 10.76 -2.94 7.15
N ASP A 23 10.13 -4.01 7.66
CA ASP A 23 10.78 -5.29 7.96
C ASP A 23 11.39 -5.97 6.72
N ASP A 24 10.82 -5.72 5.55
CA ASP A 24 11.27 -6.21 4.25
C ASP A 24 12.69 -5.74 3.90
N TYR A 25 13.16 -4.63 4.48
CA TYR A 25 14.49 -4.10 4.18
C TYR A 25 15.62 -5.07 4.57
N SER A 26 15.47 -5.82 5.66
CA SER A 26 16.47 -6.82 6.07
C SER A 26 16.63 -7.94 5.01
N PHE A 27 15.53 -8.37 4.41
CA PHE A 27 15.51 -9.34 3.31
C PHE A 27 16.13 -8.75 2.04
N GLN A 28 15.80 -7.50 1.69
CA GLN A 28 16.42 -6.80 0.56
C GLN A 28 17.94 -6.73 0.68
N LYS A 29 18.45 -6.42 1.89
CA LYS A 29 19.90 -6.36 2.18
C LYS A 29 20.59 -7.72 2.04
N ALA A 30 19.84 -8.81 2.21
CA ALA A 30 20.30 -10.17 1.96
C ALA A 30 20.14 -10.62 0.50
N GLY A 31 19.68 -9.76 -0.41
CA GLY A 31 19.47 -10.10 -1.81
C GLY A 31 18.18 -10.88 -2.09
N ILE A 32 17.26 -10.96 -1.12
CA ILE A 32 15.96 -11.62 -1.28
C ILE A 32 14.98 -10.60 -1.88
N PRO A 33 14.33 -10.92 -3.02
CA PRO A 33 13.30 -10.06 -3.59
C PRO A 33 12.16 -9.87 -2.61
N THR A 34 11.77 -8.62 -2.39
CA THR A 34 10.61 -8.27 -1.57
C THR A 34 9.72 -7.31 -2.34
N SER A 35 8.46 -7.26 -1.93
CA SER A 35 7.51 -6.26 -2.35
C SER A 35 6.34 -6.29 -1.35
N GLY A 36 5.60 -5.20 -1.24
CA GLY A 36 4.53 -5.07 -0.27
C GLY A 36 3.60 -3.92 -0.61
N TYR A 37 2.53 -3.78 0.17
CA TYR A 37 1.57 -2.69 0.05
C TYR A 37 1.78 -1.69 1.17
N ALA A 38 1.66 -0.41 0.81
CA ALA A 38 1.58 0.69 1.75
C ALA A 38 0.54 1.69 1.23
N THR A 39 -0.28 2.23 2.12
CA THR A 39 -1.26 3.29 1.81
C THR A 39 -0.74 4.68 2.15
N GLY A 40 0.55 4.78 2.52
CA GLY A 40 1.21 5.98 3.04
C GLY A 40 1.09 6.11 4.56
N ALA A 41 1.88 7.02 5.13
CA ALA A 41 1.91 7.36 6.54
C ALA A 41 1.83 8.89 6.71
N SER A 42 2.88 9.53 7.23
CA SER A 42 2.92 10.96 7.52
C SER A 42 3.07 11.87 6.29
N ALA A 43 3.51 11.34 5.15
CA ALA A 43 3.74 12.12 3.95
C ALA A 43 2.45 12.74 3.42
N VAL A 44 2.58 13.94 2.83
CA VAL A 44 1.46 14.72 2.32
C VAL A 44 1.04 14.23 0.93
N LYS A 45 -0.26 13.95 0.78
CA LYS A 45 -0.89 13.64 -0.50
C LYS A 45 -0.85 14.87 -1.40
N SER A 46 -0.21 14.74 -2.55
CA SER A 46 -0.17 15.77 -3.60
C SER A 46 -1.52 15.91 -4.32
N ALA A 47 -1.68 17.01 -5.06
CA ALA A 47 -2.85 17.20 -5.92
C ALA A 47 -2.97 16.12 -7.00
N ALA A 48 -1.85 15.66 -7.56
CA ALA A 48 -1.84 14.60 -8.57
C ALA A 48 -2.30 13.25 -7.99
N GLU A 49 -1.85 12.91 -6.79
CA GLU A 49 -2.26 11.69 -6.08
C GLU A 49 -3.74 11.75 -5.66
N ALA A 50 -4.22 12.91 -5.23
CA ALA A 50 -5.65 13.11 -4.94
C ALA A 50 -6.51 13.00 -6.21
N ALA A 51 -6.05 13.52 -7.36
CA ALA A 51 -6.74 13.32 -8.64
C ALA A 51 -6.76 11.84 -9.07
N LYS A 52 -5.69 11.10 -8.77
CA LYS A 52 -5.51 9.70 -9.14
C LYS A 52 -6.27 8.71 -8.25
N TRP A 53 -6.37 8.99 -6.95
CA TRP A 53 -6.87 8.04 -5.95
C TRP A 53 -7.99 8.59 -5.07
N GLY A 54 -8.36 9.86 -5.23
CA GLY A 54 -9.27 10.57 -4.34
C GLY A 54 -8.63 10.95 -3.00
N GLY A 55 -9.48 11.39 -2.07
CA GLY A 55 -9.09 11.96 -0.79
C GLY A 55 -8.71 13.44 -0.90
N THR A 56 -8.01 13.96 0.10
CA THR A 56 -7.76 15.39 0.25
C THR A 56 -6.30 15.71 -0.01
N ALA A 57 -6.03 16.49 -1.07
CA ALA A 57 -4.70 17.02 -1.32
C ALA A 57 -4.25 17.94 -0.18
N GLY A 58 -2.96 17.95 0.15
CA GLY A 58 -2.40 18.75 1.24
C GLY A 58 -2.61 18.16 2.64
N ARG A 59 -3.31 17.02 2.76
CA ARG A 59 -3.37 16.22 4.00
C ARG A 59 -2.36 15.08 3.94
N SER A 60 -1.88 14.64 5.11
CA SER A 60 -1.12 13.40 5.17
C SER A 60 -1.96 12.19 4.74
N TYR A 61 -1.32 11.13 4.30
CA TYR A 61 -1.99 9.86 4.01
C TYR A 61 -2.70 9.30 5.24
N ASP A 62 -2.01 9.35 6.38
CA ASP A 62 -2.51 9.03 7.71
C ASP A 62 -2.25 10.23 8.64
N PRO A 63 -3.30 10.97 9.07
CA PRO A 63 -3.16 12.08 10.02
C PRO A 63 -2.92 11.64 11.46
N CYS A 64 -3.08 10.35 11.76
CA CYS A 64 -2.91 9.76 13.08
C CYS A 64 -1.65 8.88 13.18
N TYR A 65 -0.78 8.86 12.16
CA TYR A 65 0.45 8.09 12.20
C TYR A 65 1.24 8.34 13.51
N HIS A 66 1.53 7.26 14.25
CA HIS A 66 2.20 7.28 15.57
C HIS A 66 1.52 8.17 16.63
N SER A 67 0.21 8.37 16.52
CA SER A 67 -0.57 9.22 17.43
C SER A 67 -1.66 8.41 18.13
N ALA A 68 -2.15 8.91 19.27
CA ALA A 68 -3.17 8.23 20.06
C ALA A 68 -4.52 8.04 19.32
N CYS A 69 -4.75 8.77 18.23
CA CYS A 69 -5.95 8.62 17.40
C CYS A 69 -5.86 7.49 16.36
N ASP A 70 -4.71 6.79 16.26
CA ASP A 70 -4.56 5.59 15.43
C ASP A 70 -5.33 4.42 16.06
N THR A 71 -6.61 4.37 15.74
CA THR A 71 -7.60 3.43 16.29
C THR A 71 -8.46 2.89 15.14
N THR A 72 -9.44 2.05 15.47
CA THR A 72 -10.37 1.50 14.47
C THR A 72 -11.20 2.56 13.74
N SER A 73 -11.30 3.79 14.27
CA SER A 73 -11.94 4.90 13.57
C SER A 73 -11.06 5.54 12.47
N ASN A 74 -9.76 5.23 12.42
CA ASN A 74 -8.80 5.78 11.45
C ASN A 74 -8.54 4.83 10.26
N ILE A 75 -9.52 4.00 9.91
CA ILE A 75 -9.36 3.00 8.83
C ILE A 75 -10.18 3.38 7.61
N SER A 76 -9.52 3.40 6.45
CA SER A 76 -10.23 3.38 5.16
C SER A 76 -10.64 1.94 4.82
N ALA A 77 -11.92 1.62 5.00
CA ALA A 77 -12.45 0.29 4.69
C ALA A 77 -12.18 -0.11 3.22
N THR A 78 -12.27 0.84 2.28
CA THR A 78 -11.96 0.61 0.87
C THR A 78 -10.49 0.23 0.65
N ALA A 79 -9.56 0.93 1.31
CA ALA A 79 -8.14 0.64 1.18
C ALA A 79 -7.79 -0.70 1.83
N LEU A 80 -8.35 -1.00 3.00
CA LEU A 80 -8.18 -2.26 3.71
C LEU A 80 -8.66 -3.44 2.84
N ASN A 81 -9.90 -3.38 2.32
CA ASN A 81 -10.46 -4.46 1.51
C ASN A 81 -9.61 -4.76 0.27
N ARG A 82 -9.27 -3.73 -0.50
CA ARG A 82 -8.45 -3.90 -1.72
C ARG A 82 -7.05 -4.44 -1.41
N SER A 83 -6.46 -4.00 -0.29
CA SER A 83 -5.12 -4.47 0.10
C SER A 83 -5.15 -5.95 0.51
N ALA A 84 -6.15 -6.37 1.28
CA ALA A 84 -6.31 -7.75 1.70
C ALA A 84 -6.52 -8.68 0.48
N ASP A 85 -7.45 -8.31 -0.41
CA ASP A 85 -7.72 -9.05 -1.65
C ASP A 85 -6.48 -9.13 -2.55
N GLY A 86 -5.73 -8.03 -2.68
CA GLY A 86 -4.52 -7.99 -3.50
C GLY A 86 -3.36 -8.82 -2.94
N ILE A 87 -3.24 -8.92 -1.61
CA ILE A 87 -2.28 -9.81 -0.94
C ILE A 87 -2.67 -11.26 -1.22
N ALA A 88 -3.94 -11.63 -1.04
CA ALA A 88 -4.43 -12.97 -1.32
C ALA A 88 -4.19 -13.37 -2.79
N TYR A 89 -4.56 -12.50 -3.73
CA TYR A 89 -4.28 -12.69 -5.17
C TYR A 89 -2.79 -12.90 -5.44
N THR A 90 -1.94 -12.06 -4.84
CA THR A 90 -0.50 -12.12 -5.05
C THR A 90 0.09 -13.42 -4.52
N ILE A 91 -0.25 -13.81 -3.29
CA ILE A 91 0.24 -15.06 -2.68
C ILE A 91 -0.16 -16.24 -3.57
N TRP A 92 -1.44 -16.35 -3.94
CA TRP A 92 -1.93 -17.44 -4.78
C TRP A 92 -1.16 -17.53 -6.10
N LYS A 93 -1.06 -16.42 -6.82
CA LYS A 93 -0.37 -16.36 -8.11
C LYS A 93 1.12 -16.74 -8.00
N THR A 94 1.79 -16.33 -6.92
CA THR A 94 3.23 -16.60 -6.74
C THR A 94 3.54 -17.98 -6.18
N ALA A 95 2.67 -18.54 -5.35
CA ALA A 95 2.93 -19.79 -4.63
C ALA A 95 2.30 -21.02 -5.29
N VAL A 96 1.20 -20.84 -6.04
CA VAL A 96 0.44 -21.93 -6.65
C VAL A 96 0.58 -21.94 -8.17
N GLY A 97 0.39 -20.80 -8.85
CA GLY A 97 0.49 -20.66 -10.31
C GLY A 97 -0.82 -20.22 -10.98
N ASP A 98 -0.92 -20.35 -12.31
CA ASP A 98 -2.08 -19.90 -13.12
C ASP A 98 -3.28 -20.87 -13.11
N ALA A 99 -3.22 -21.95 -12.33
CA ALA A 99 -4.37 -22.81 -12.08
C ALA A 99 -5.04 -22.40 -10.75
N PRO A 100 -6.38 -22.29 -10.70
CA PRO A 100 -7.08 -22.11 -9.43
C PRO A 100 -6.85 -23.28 -8.48
#